data_AF-A0AAV7Y9I2-F1
#
_entry.id   AF-A0AAV7Y9I2-F1
#
_cell.length_a   1.000
_cell.length_b   1.000
_cell.length_c   1.000
_cell.angle_alpha   90.00
_cell.angle_beta   90.00
_cell.angle_gamma   90.00
#
_symmetry.space_group_name_H-M   'P 1'
#
loop_
_entity.id
_entity.type
_entity.pdbx_description
1 polymer ?
#
loop_
_entity_poly.entity_id
_entity_poly.type
_entity_poly.pdbx_seq_one_letter_code
_entity_poly.pdbx_strand_id
1 'polypeptide(L)'
;MEQEYARFSILLILPFLSVSFSVLKFNWCSSKVFVGDTYTYFSVMVLAVFAVIGHFPEMLALFFIPQILNFLFSLPQLFRFFPMSRHRLPKLNVKNRSISWTKATSQFYQFLVEDCWP
;
A
#
# COMPACT_ATOMS: atom_id res chain seq x y z
N MET A 1 1.47 32.48 9.64
CA MET A 1 2.30 31.27 9.45
C MET A 1 1.44 30.02 9.26
N GLU A 2 0.69 29.53 10.26
CA GLU A 2 -0.16 28.30 10.14
C GLU A 2 -1.03 28.24 8.86
N GLN A 3 -1.73 29.33 8.51
CA GLN A 3 -2.60 29.38 7.32
C GLN A 3 -1.84 29.34 5.98
N GLU A 4 -0.56 29.70 5.94
CA GLU A 4 0.20 29.71 4.68
C GLU A 4 0.63 28.29 4.31
N TYR A 5 1.03 27.48 5.29
CA TYR A 5 1.40 26.08 5.08
C TYR A 5 0.24 25.26 4.53
N ALA A 6 -0.98 25.47 5.03
CA ALA A 6 -2.18 24.80 4.49
C ALA A 6 -2.43 25.15 3.02
N ARG A 7 -2.25 26.42 2.62
CA ARG A 7 -2.41 26.86 1.23
C ARG A 7 -1.36 26.25 0.32
N PHE A 8 -0.09 26.24 0.74
CA PHE A 8 0.99 25.59 -0.01
C PHE A 8 0.80 24.07 -0.13
N SER A 9 0.32 23.43 0.93
CA SER A 9 0.03 22.00 0.95
C SER A 9 -1.08 21.63 -0.05
N ILE A 10 -2.14 22.44 -0.14
CA ILE A 10 -3.24 22.24 -1.11
C ILE A 10 -2.73 22.35 -2.56
N LEU A 11 -1.82 23.27 -2.85
CA LEU A 11 -1.24 23.43 -4.18
C LEU A 11 -0.42 22.21 -4.61
N LEU A 12 0.16 21.46 -3.67
CA LEU A 12 0.87 20.20 -3.95
C LEU A 12 -0.07 19.01 -4.08
N ILE A 13 -1.12 18.93 -3.26
CA ILE A 13 -2.02 17.77 -3.25
C ILE A 13 -2.98 17.75 -4.45
N LEU A 14 -3.44 18.91 -4.93
CA LEU A 14 -4.35 19.01 -6.08
C LEU A 14 -3.79 18.38 -7.37
N PRO A 15 -2.57 18.73 -7.85
CA PRO A 15 -2.00 18.09 -9.02
C PRO A 15 -1.69 16.60 -8.76
N PHE A 16 -1.27 16.25 -7.54
CA PHE A 16 -1.07 14.84 -7.17
C PHE A 16 -2.35 14.01 -7.30
N LEU A 17 -3.48 14.52 -6.81
CA LEU A 17 -4.79 13.88 -6.94
C LEU A 17 -5.23 13.77 -8.41
N SER A 18 -4.98 14.80 -9.23
CA SER A 18 -5.29 14.78 -10.66
C SER A 18 -4.53 13.67 -11.41
N VAL A 19 -3.22 13.55 -11.17
CA VAL A 19 -2.39 12.48 -11.73
C VAL A 19 -2.85 11.12 -11.21
N SER A 20 -3.13 11.01 -9.91
CA SER A 20 -3.62 9.78 -9.28
C SER A 20 -4.93 9.31 -9.90
N PHE A 21 -5.86 10.23 -10.15
CA PHE A 21 -7.15 9.92 -10.77
C PHE A 21 -6.99 9.47 -12.23
N SER A 22 -6.08 10.10 -12.98
CA SER A 22 -5.74 9.68 -14.34
C SER A 22 -5.19 8.26 -14.36
N VAL A 23 -4.22 7.96 -13.50
CA VAL A 23 -3.65 6.60 -13.37
C VAL A 23 -4.71 5.59 -12.96
N LEU A 24 -5.56 5.95 -11.99
CA LEU A 24 -6.65 5.10 -11.52
C LEU A 24 -7.61 4.73 -12.67
N LYS A 25 -7.97 5.68 -13.53
CA LYS A 25 -8.85 5.45 -14.68
C LYS A 25 -8.31 4.40 -15.65
N PHE A 26 -6.99 4.35 -15.87
CA PHE A 26 -6.36 3.37 -16.76
C PHE A 26 -5.99 2.04 -16.08
N ASN A 27 -5.88 2.05 -14.75
CA ASN A 27 -5.54 0.88 -13.94
C ASN A 27 -6.77 0.13 -13.39
N TRP A 28 -7.97 0.72 -13.45
CA TRP A 28 -9.18 0.22 -12.79
C TRP A 28 -9.65 -1.16 -13.28
N CYS A 29 -9.59 -2.17 -12.41
CA CYS A 29 -10.17 -3.55 -12.43
C CYS A 29 -9.92 -4.43 -13.68
N SER A 30 -9.74 -3.83 -14.86
CA SER A 30 -9.16 -4.37 -16.07
C SER A 30 -7.96 -3.46 -16.43
N SER A 31 -6.86 -3.67 -15.72
CA SER A 31 -5.66 -2.82 -15.83
C SER A 31 -5.10 -2.84 -17.25
N LYS A 32 -5.17 -1.70 -17.93
CA LYS A 32 -4.51 -1.49 -19.24
C LYS A 32 -3.04 -1.11 -19.08
N VAL A 33 -2.74 -0.41 -17.99
CA VAL A 33 -1.39 0.08 -17.65
C VAL A 33 -1.12 -0.23 -16.18
N PHE A 34 0.04 -0.81 -15.91
CA PHE A 34 0.51 -1.02 -14.55
C PHE A 34 1.29 0.18 -14.06
N VAL A 35 1.03 0.52 -12.81
CA VAL A 35 1.57 1.68 -12.12
C VAL A 35 3.05 1.49 -11.78
N GLY A 36 3.41 0.31 -11.28
CA GLY A 36 4.77 -0.10 -10.98
C GLY A 36 5.42 0.60 -9.77
N ASP A 37 6.70 0.33 -9.57
CA ASP A 37 7.48 0.86 -8.45
C ASP A 37 7.68 2.38 -8.56
N THR A 38 7.80 2.90 -9.78
CA THR A 38 8.03 4.34 -10.04
C THR A 38 6.97 5.23 -9.40
N TYR A 39 5.69 4.92 -9.60
CA TYR A 39 4.61 5.71 -9.04
C TYR A 39 4.46 5.47 -7.53
N THR A 40 4.80 4.29 -7.04
CA THR A 40 4.82 4.01 -5.60
C THR A 40 5.87 4.88 -4.90
N TYR A 41 7.08 5.00 -5.47
CA TYR A 41 8.11 5.91 -4.94
C TYR A 41 7.69 7.38 -5.07
N PHE A 42 7.12 7.77 -6.21
CA PHE A 42 6.62 9.13 -6.44
C PHE A 42 5.54 9.53 -5.42
N SER A 43 4.51 8.69 -5.24
CA SER A 43 3.39 8.99 -4.35
C SER A 43 3.82 9.11 -2.89
N VAL A 44 4.67 8.20 -2.41
CA VAL A 44 5.22 8.28 -1.05
C VAL A 44 6.04 9.55 -0.86
N MET A 45 6.90 9.91 -1.81
CA MET A 45 7.73 11.12 -1.71
C MET A 45 6.88 12.39 -1.67
N VAL A 46 5.86 12.50 -2.52
CA VAL A 46 4.94 13.66 -2.53
C VAL A 46 4.15 13.76 -1.23
N LEU A 47 3.64 12.64 -0.71
CA LEU A 47 2.90 12.62 0.56
C LEU A 47 3.80 12.97 1.76
N ALA A 48 5.04 12.48 1.77
CA ALA A 48 6.02 12.82 2.81
C ALA A 48 6.37 14.32 2.80
N VAL A 49 6.64 14.88 1.62
CA VAL A 49 6.91 16.32 1.46
C VAL A 49 5.70 17.16 1.89
N PHE A 50 4.49 16.76 1.49
CA PHE A 50 3.24 17.39 1.91
C PHE A 50 3.07 17.42 3.43
N ALA A 51 3.34 16.30 4.11
CA ALA A 51 3.24 16.23 5.57
C ALA A 51 4.31 17.06 6.31
N VAL A 52 5.54 17.10 5.79
CA VAL A 52 6.63 17.89 6.39
C VAL A 52 6.39 19.39 6.20
N ILE A 53 6.02 19.83 4.99
CA ILE A 53 5.72 21.24 4.71
C ILE A 53 4.47 21.69 5.47
N GLY A 54 3.47 20.81 5.59
CA GLY A 54 2.22 21.09 6.27
C GLY A 54 2.29 21.01 7.79
N HIS A 55 3.40 20.53 8.38
CA HIS A 55 3.56 20.30 9.83
C HIS A 55 2.51 19.35 10.45
N PHE A 56 1.99 18.36 9.70
CA PHE A 56 1.01 17.36 10.21
C PHE A 56 1.40 15.89 9.93
N PRO A 57 2.64 15.45 10.17
CA PRO A 57 3.06 14.07 9.87
C PRO A 57 2.26 13.00 10.62
N GLU A 58 1.77 13.31 11.82
CA GLU A 58 0.94 12.40 12.62
C GLU A 58 -0.39 12.07 11.93
N MET A 59 -1.03 13.07 11.31
CA MET A 59 -2.27 12.85 10.55
C MET A 59 -2.02 11.98 9.31
N LEU A 60 -0.90 12.18 8.63
CA LEU A 60 -0.53 11.32 7.50
C LEU A 60 -0.28 9.88 7.98
N ALA A 61 0.39 9.68 9.11
CA ALA A 61 0.63 8.35 9.67
C ALA A 61 -0.67 7.60 9.98
N LEU A 62 -1.71 8.30 10.47
CA LEU A 62 -3.03 7.71 10.69
C LEU A 62 -3.67 7.20 9.38
N PHE A 63 -3.52 7.91 8.27
CA PHE A 63 -3.98 7.43 6.96
C PHE A 63 -3.19 6.23 6.44
N PHE A 64 -1.95 6.05 6.91
CA PHE A 64 -1.06 4.95 6.54
C PHE A 64 -1.19 3.70 7.43
N ILE A 65 -2.12 3.70 8.40
CA ILE A 65 -2.38 2.54 9.28
C ILE A 65 -2.51 1.21 8.50
N PRO A 66 -3.33 1.09 7.44
CA PRO A 66 -3.44 -0.19 6.74
C PRO A 66 -2.13 -0.62 6.06
N GLN A 67 -1.33 0.32 5.57
CA GLN A 67 0.00 0.04 4.99
C GLN A 67 0.99 -0.41 6.07
N ILE A 68 0.98 0.24 7.24
CA ILE A 68 1.82 -0.12 8.38
C ILE A 68 1.46 -1.53 8.86
N LEU A 69 0.17 -1.85 9.01
CA LEU A 69 -0.27 -3.19 9.40
C LEU A 69 0.14 -4.26 8.39
N ASN A 70 -0.03 -4.00 7.08
CA ASN A 70 0.43 -4.91 6.02
C ASN A 70 1.95 -5.13 6.04
N PHE A 71 2.72 -4.10 6.40
CA PHE A 71 4.17 -4.19 6.56
C PHE A 71 4.54 -5.02 7.79
N LEU A 72 3.94 -4.75 8.96
CA LEU A 72 4.17 -5.51 10.19
C LEU A 72 3.84 -6.99 9.99
N PHE A 73 2.71 -7.30 9.37
CA PHE A 73 2.34 -8.67 9.01
C PHE A 73 3.34 -9.31 8.03
N SER A 74 3.96 -8.51 7.15
CA SER A 74 4.98 -8.99 6.22
C SER A 74 6.38 -9.16 6.84
N LEU A 75 6.66 -8.65 8.04
CA LEU A 75 8.01 -8.64 8.62
C LEU A 75 8.62 -10.04 8.79
N PRO A 76 7.89 -11.05 9.33
CA PRO A 76 8.48 -12.38 9.51
C PRO A 76 8.87 -13.02 8.17
N GLN A 77 8.11 -12.73 7.12
CA GLN A 77 8.42 -13.14 5.76
C GLN A 77 9.65 -12.40 5.22
N LEU A 78 9.74 -11.08 5.44
CA LEU A 78 10.83 -10.23 4.94
C LEU A 78 12.19 -10.60 5.56
N PHE A 79 12.21 -10.93 6.85
CA PHE A 79 13.41 -11.40 7.56
C PHE A 79 13.74 -12.88 7.30
N ARG A 80 13.04 -13.54 6.36
CA ARG A 80 13.27 -14.92 5.92
C ARG A 80 13.11 -15.98 7.00
N PHE A 81 12.33 -15.72 8.05
CA PHE A 81 11.92 -16.76 9.00
C PHE A 81 11.04 -17.82 8.33
N PHE A 82 10.34 -17.45 7.25
CA PHE A 82 9.51 -18.33 6.42
C PHE A 82 9.95 -18.27 4.94
N PRO A 83 9.67 -19.31 4.13
CA PRO A 83 9.99 -19.30 2.70
C PRO A 83 9.26 -18.18 1.96
N MET A 84 10.02 -17.32 1.28
CA MET A 84 9.51 -16.19 0.52
C MET A 84 9.15 -16.58 -0.91
N SER A 85 7.87 -16.49 -1.27
CA SER A 85 7.45 -16.50 -2.67
C SER A 85 7.78 -15.16 -3.32
N ARG A 86 8.32 -15.19 -4.55
CA ARG A 86 8.62 -13.98 -5.34
C ARG A 86 7.39 -13.10 -5.57
N HIS A 87 6.22 -13.73 -5.74
CA HIS A 87 4.93 -13.03 -5.86
C HIS A 87 4.01 -13.46 -4.72
N ARG A 88 3.48 -12.48 -3.98
CA ARG A 88 2.60 -12.66 -2.83
C ARG A 88 1.13 -12.38 -3.16
N LEU A 89 0.81 -12.35 -4.44
CA LEU A 89 -0.55 -12.14 -4.93
C LEU A 89 -1.39 -13.41 -4.73
N PRO A 90 -2.70 -13.27 -4.50
CA PRO A 90 -3.64 -14.39 -4.53
C PRO A 90 -3.62 -15.14 -5.87
N LYS A 91 -3.90 -16.44 -5.85
CA LYS A 91 -3.95 -17.28 -7.06
C LYS A 91 -5.33 -17.22 -7.72
N LEU A 92 -5.35 -16.92 -9.01
CA LEU A 92 -6.56 -16.98 -9.84
C LEU A 92 -6.88 -18.42 -10.22
N ASN A 93 -8.08 -18.88 -9.88
CA ASN A 93 -8.61 -20.15 -10.37
C ASN A 93 -9.33 -19.90 -11.70
N VAL A 94 -8.74 -20.39 -12.79
CA VAL A 94 -9.24 -20.15 -14.17
C VAL A 94 -10.65 -20.74 -14.38
N LYS A 95 -10.99 -21.83 -13.68
CA LYS A 95 -12.26 -22.56 -13.85
C LYS A 95 -13.49 -21.81 -13.30
N ASN A 96 -13.37 -21.21 -12.13
CA ASN A 96 -14.47 -20.52 -11.43
C ASN A 96 -14.29 -18.98 -11.42
N ARG A 97 -13.20 -18.48 -12.03
CA ARG A 97 -12.77 -17.07 -11.99
C ARG A 97 -12.73 -16.49 -10.57
N SER A 98 -12.51 -17.33 -9.56
CA SER A 98 -12.37 -16.90 -8.18
C SER A 98 -10.91 -16.71 -7.81
N ILE A 99 -10.68 -15.83 -6.85
CA ILE A 99 -9.37 -15.53 -6.32
C ILE A 99 -9.20 -16.31 -5.01
N SER A 100 -8.18 -17.16 -4.96
CA SER A 100 -7.89 -18.03 -3.81
C SER A 100 -6.58 -17.64 -3.12
N TRP A 101 -6.47 -17.98 -1.84
CA TRP A 101 -5.28 -17.71 -1.05
C TRP A 101 -4.06 -18.50 -1.54
N THR A 102 -2.89 -17.85 -1.45
CA THR A 102 -1.61 -18.49 -1.79
C THR A 102 -1.07 -19.24 -0.57
N LYS A 103 -0.56 -20.47 -0.77
CA LYS A 103 -0.02 -21.34 0.30
C LYS A 103 1.07 -20.67 1.16
N ALA A 104 1.88 -19.78 0.57
CA ALA A 104 2.89 -19.01 1.29
C ALA A 104 2.28 -18.01 2.29
N THR A 105 1.10 -17.45 1.97
CA THR A 105 0.34 -16.61 2.89
C THR A 105 -0.39 -17.47 3.94
N SER A 106 -0.81 -18.69 3.58
CA SER A 106 -1.56 -19.55 4.51
C SER A 106 -0.71 -20.16 5.62
N GLN A 107 0.57 -20.48 5.40
CA GLN A 107 1.46 -21.00 6.47
C GLN A 107 1.68 -19.97 7.58
N PHE A 108 1.88 -18.70 7.21
CA PHE A 108 2.03 -17.62 8.18
C PHE A 108 0.70 -17.31 8.89
N TYR A 109 -0.42 -17.40 8.19
CA TYR A 109 -1.75 -17.22 8.78
C TYR A 109 -2.11 -18.36 9.75
N GLN A 110 -1.78 -19.61 9.42
CA GLN A 110 -1.94 -20.75 10.32
C GLN A 110 -1.12 -20.58 11.60
N PHE A 111 0.15 -20.16 11.48
CA PHE A 111 0.98 -19.85 12.64
C PHE A 111 0.40 -18.73 13.52
N LEU A 112 -0.12 -17.66 12.93
CA LEU A 112 -0.66 -16.53 13.70
C LEU A 112 -2.02 -16.80 14.34
N VAL A 113 -2.89 -17.59 13.69
CA VAL A 113 -4.29 -17.78 14.11
C VAL A 113 -4.52 -19.08 14.86
N GLU A 114 -3.80 -20.16 14.53
CA GLU A 114 -3.97 -21.46 15.20
C GLU A 114 -2.87 -21.74 16.24
N ASP A 115 -1.64 -21.24 16.07
CA ASP A 115 -0.54 -21.52 17.01
C ASP A 115 -0.30 -20.40 18.05
N CYS A 116 -0.67 -19.14 17.77
CA CYS A 116 -0.44 -17.99 18.65
C CYS A 116 -1.70 -17.41 19.31
N TRP A 117 -2.90 -17.88 18.96
CA TRP A 117 -4.14 -17.52 19.61
C TRP A 117 -4.91 -18.79 19.98
N PRO A 118 -5.27 -19.00 21.27
CA PRO A 118 -6.03 -20.18 21.70
C PRO A 118 -7.50 -20.14 21.24
#